data_AF-A0A6P5A5J3-F1
#
_entry.id   AF-A0A6P5A5J3-F1
#
_cell.length_a   1.000
_cell.length_b   1.000
_cell.length_c   1.000
_cell.angle_alpha   90.00
_cell.angle_beta   90.00
_cell.angle_gamma   90.00
#
_symmetry.space_group_name_H-M   'P 1'
#
loop_
_entity.id
_entity.type
_entity.pdbx_description
1 polymer ?
#
loop_
_entity_poly.entity_id
_entity_poly.type
_entity_poly.pdbx_seq_one_letter_code
_entity_poly.pdbx_strand_id
1 'polypeptide(L)'
;MRTRIPPNIWVAVILINTIVVLGSSTAFTAVMVMIGNSALPAFRGSTNGIAQSMAALARLLGPVVFGNLFAWSTDNGLPWPLSYHLSFILVVLLSLLAALLSTRLPDSINCKREEEIVLPEDTQDGDQGFYEEGAEDYYAQQALH
;
A
#
# COMPACT_ATOMS: atom_id res chain seq x y z
N MET A 1 37.57 17.12 12.76
CA MET A 1 37.52 17.79 11.44
C MET A 1 36.05 17.99 11.05
N ARG A 2 35.55 19.23 10.92
CA ARG A 2 34.23 19.49 10.32
C ARG A 2 34.39 19.50 8.80
N THR A 3 34.03 18.43 8.12
CA THR A 3 33.95 18.40 6.66
C THR A 3 32.80 19.32 6.22
N ARG A 4 33.11 20.47 5.61
CA ARG A 4 32.07 21.32 5.01
C ARG A 4 31.57 20.63 3.75
N ILE A 5 30.39 20.03 3.84
CA ILE A 5 29.70 19.43 2.68
C ILE A 5 29.28 20.59 1.76
N PRO A 6 29.64 20.56 0.47
CA PRO A 6 29.33 21.66 -0.44
C PRO A 6 27.80 21.79 -0.66
N PRO A 7 27.26 23.02 -0.81
CA PRO A 7 25.81 23.25 -0.88
C PRO A 7 25.07 22.54 -2.02
N ASN A 8 25.76 22.28 -3.14
CA ASN A 8 25.22 21.56 -4.29
C ASN A 8 24.76 20.14 -3.94
N ILE A 9 25.44 19.45 -3.02
CA ILE A 9 25.05 18.11 -2.56
C ILE A 9 23.73 18.18 -1.81
N TRP A 10 23.53 19.19 -0.95
CA TRP A 10 22.29 19.36 -0.23
C TRP A 10 21.11 19.63 -1.15
N VAL A 11 21.29 20.46 -2.18
CA VAL A 11 20.27 20.70 -3.21
C VAL A 11 19.90 19.39 -3.92
N ALA A 12 20.89 18.61 -4.34
CA ALA A 12 20.66 17.32 -4.99
C ALA A 12 19.92 16.34 -4.06
N VAL A 13 20.33 16.23 -2.79
CA VAL A 13 19.69 15.35 -1.80
C VAL A 13 18.24 15.76 -1.55
N ILE A 14 17.96 17.05 -1.37
CA ILE A 14 16.60 17.54 -1.15
C ILE A 14 15.72 17.25 -2.37
N LEU A 15 16.21 17.52 -3.57
CA LEU A 15 15.47 17.28 -4.81
C LEU A 15 15.15 15.80 -4.99
N ILE A 16 16.14 14.91 -4.82
CA ILE A 16 15.94 13.46 -4.93
C ILE A 16 14.97 12.97 -3.84
N ASN A 17 15.13 13.43 -2.60
CA ASN A 17 14.27 13.01 -1.50
C ASN A 17 12.81 13.44 -1.73
N THR A 18 12.60 14.64 -2.27
CA THR A 18 11.26 15.14 -2.61
C THR A 18 10.55 14.24 -3.62
N ILE A 19 11.26 13.82 -4.67
CA ILE A 19 10.73 12.90 -5.69
C ILE A 19 10.36 11.55 -5.05
N VAL A 20 11.22 11.01 -4.20
CA VAL A 20 10.99 9.73 -3.50
C VAL A 20 9.77 9.82 -2.57
N VAL A 21 9.66 10.90 -1.80
CA VAL A 21 8.54 11.12 -0.88
C VAL A 21 7.23 11.28 -1.63
N LEU A 22 7.22 12.03 -2.75
CA LEU A 22 6.04 12.21 -3.58
C LEU A 22 5.54 10.88 -4.14
N GLY A 23 6.44 10.06 -4.71
CA GLY A 23 6.09 8.74 -5.23
C GLY A 23 5.61 7.77 -4.14
N SER A 24 6.21 7.83 -2.95
CA SER A 24 5.80 6.99 -1.82
C SER A 24 4.40 7.37 -1.30
N SER A 25 4.09 8.68 -1.28
CA SER A 25 2.80 9.20 -0.82
C SER A 25 1.64 8.84 -1.76
N THR A 26 1.86 8.96 -3.07
CA THR A 26 0.84 8.58 -4.07
C THR A 26 0.59 7.08 -4.07
N ALA A 27 1.64 6.26 -4.00
CA ALA A 27 1.51 4.81 -3.90
C ALA A 27 0.77 4.38 -2.63
N PHE A 28 1.09 4.99 -1.48
CA PHE A 28 0.41 4.71 -0.22
C PHE A 28 -1.09 5.02 -0.30
N THR A 29 -1.45 6.17 -0.86
CA THR A 29 -2.85 6.57 -1.04
C THR A 29 -3.59 5.58 -1.94
N ALA A 30 -2.99 5.21 -3.08
CA ALA A 30 -3.59 4.24 -4.00
C ALA A 30 -3.85 2.89 -3.32
N VAL A 31 -2.88 2.38 -2.54
CA VAL A 31 -3.02 1.12 -1.81
C VAL A 31 -4.17 1.18 -0.79
N MET A 32 -4.32 2.29 -0.06
CA MET A 32 -5.42 2.45 0.88
C MET A 32 -6.79 2.41 0.20
N VAL A 33 -6.94 3.05 -0.96
CA VAL A 33 -8.18 3.01 -1.76
C VAL A 33 -8.45 1.58 -2.23
N MET A 34 -7.45 0.89 -2.78
CA MET A 34 -7.58 -0.49 -3.25
C MET A 34 -7.98 -1.46 -2.13
N ILE A 35 -7.39 -1.32 -0.94
CA ILE A 35 -7.78 -2.12 0.24
C ILE A 35 -9.24 -1.84 0.62
N GLY A 36 -9.63 -0.56 0.66
CA GLY A 36 -11.02 -0.17 0.96
C GLY A 36 -12.03 -0.73 -0.03
N ASN A 37 -11.67 -0.74 -1.32
CA ASN A 37 -12.51 -1.28 -2.39
C ASN A 37 -12.59 -2.81 -2.37
N SER A 38 -11.52 -3.49 -1.94
CA SER A 38 -11.47 -4.96 -1.92
C SER A 38 -12.39 -5.62 -0.88
N ALA A 39 -12.79 -4.88 0.17
CA ALA A 39 -13.53 -5.40 1.30
C ALA A 39 -14.97 -4.86 1.38
N LEU A 40 -15.91 -5.74 1.75
CA LEU A 40 -17.26 -5.36 2.14
C LEU A 40 -17.22 -4.39 3.33
N PRO A 41 -18.17 -3.43 3.43
CA PRO A 41 -18.22 -2.46 4.52
C PRO A 41 -18.02 -3.07 5.91
N ALA A 42 -18.67 -4.22 6.18
CA ALA A 42 -18.59 -4.94 7.45
C ALA A 42 -17.16 -5.41 7.82
N PHE A 43 -16.31 -5.69 6.84
CA PHE A 43 -14.96 -6.24 7.04
C PHE A 43 -13.83 -5.26 6.71
N ARG A 44 -14.14 -4.00 6.35
CA ARG A 44 -13.13 -2.99 6.01
C ARG A 44 -12.16 -2.72 7.16
N GLY A 45 -12.64 -2.69 8.40
CA GLY A 45 -11.80 -2.48 9.58
C GLY A 45 -10.76 -3.58 9.75
N SER A 46 -11.18 -4.84 9.70
CA SER A 46 -10.29 -6.01 9.79
C SER A 46 -9.29 -6.07 8.65
N THR A 47 -9.74 -5.78 7.42
CA THR A 47 -8.88 -5.79 6.22
C THR A 47 -7.79 -4.72 6.32
N ASN A 48 -8.15 -3.50 6.73
CA ASN A 48 -7.18 -2.43 6.99
C ASN A 48 -6.23 -2.79 8.13
N GLY A 49 -6.73 -3.41 9.21
CA GLY A 49 -5.90 -3.91 10.31
C GLY A 49 -4.82 -4.85 9.82
N ILE A 50 -5.19 -5.88 9.04
CA ILE A 50 -4.25 -6.84 8.44
C ILE A 50 -3.23 -6.12 7.55
N ALA A 51 -3.67 -5.21 6.69
CA ALA A 51 -2.79 -4.45 5.81
C ALA A 51 -1.77 -3.62 6.60
N GLN A 52 -2.21 -2.93 7.67
CA GLN A 52 -1.33 -2.14 8.52
C GLN A 52 -0.38 -3.01 9.35
N SER A 53 -0.82 -4.18 9.84
CA SER A 53 0.04 -5.15 10.51
C SER A 53 1.15 -5.65 9.59
N MET A 54 0.82 -5.98 8.33
CA MET A 54 1.80 -6.37 7.32
C MET A 54 2.77 -5.22 7.01
N ALA A 55 2.27 -4.00 6.91
CA ALA A 55 3.10 -2.82 6.69
C ALA A 55 4.03 -2.55 7.89
N ALA A 56 3.56 -2.73 9.13
CA ALA A 56 4.37 -2.62 10.33
C ALA A 56 5.48 -3.69 10.38
N LEU A 57 5.14 -4.93 10.02
CA LEU A 57 6.10 -6.03 9.91
C LEU A 57 7.18 -5.71 8.86
N ALA A 58 6.79 -5.20 7.69
CA ALA A 58 7.75 -4.78 6.67
C ALA A 58 8.67 -3.64 7.16
N ARG A 59 8.13 -2.66 7.89
CA ARG A 59 8.93 -1.57 8.51
C ARG A 59 9.89 -2.07 9.58
N LEU A 60 9.58 -3.17 10.25
CA LEU A 60 10.48 -3.83 11.20
C LEU A 60 11.58 -4.61 10.47
N LEU A 61 11.21 -5.44 9.49
CA LEU A 61 12.14 -6.32 8.80
C LEU A 61 13.09 -5.55 7.87
N GLY A 62 12.65 -4.42 7.30
CA GLY A 62 13.45 -3.59 6.42
C GLY A 62 14.81 -3.22 7.03
N PRO A 63 14.86 -2.46 8.14
CA PRO A 63 16.12 -2.08 8.78
C PRO A 63 16.95 -3.27 9.27
N VAL A 64 16.30 -4.34 9.77
CA VAL A 64 17.02 -5.52 10.28
C VAL A 64 17.75 -6.25 9.15
N VAL A 65 17.06 -6.52 8.04
CA VAL A 65 17.64 -7.25 6.90
C VAL A 65 18.61 -6.35 6.14
N PHE A 66 18.20 -5.14 5.76
CA PHE A 66 19.03 -4.24 4.96
C PHE A 66 20.21 -3.67 5.74
N GLY A 67 20.05 -3.41 7.05
CA GLY A 67 21.13 -2.94 7.91
C GLY A 67 22.24 -3.98 8.03
N ASN A 68 21.87 -5.23 8.35
CA ASN A 68 22.84 -6.33 8.43
C ASN A 68 23.49 -6.61 7.06
N LEU A 69 22.70 -6.58 6.00
CA LEU A 69 23.21 -6.82 4.65
C LEU A 69 24.16 -5.72 4.18
N PHE A 70 23.86 -4.46 4.49
CA PHE A 70 24.74 -3.34 4.19
C PHE A 70 26.05 -3.41 4.97
N ALA A 71 25.97 -3.73 6.27
CA ALA A 71 27.15 -3.94 7.12
C ALA A 71 28.04 -5.05 6.55
N TRP A 72 27.45 -6.21 6.22
CA TRP A 72 28.16 -7.31 5.57
C TRP A 72 28.77 -6.87 4.23
N SER A 73 27.99 -6.23 3.35
CA SER A 73 28.46 -5.81 2.02
C SER A 73 29.65 -4.82 2.05
N THR A 74 29.81 -4.09 3.16
CA THR A 74 30.92 -3.15 3.36
C THR A 74 32.19 -3.85 3.85
N ASP A 75 32.05 -4.94 4.62
CA ASP A 75 33.16 -5.63 5.28
C ASP A 75 33.75 -6.80 4.46
N ASN A 76 33.04 -7.33 3.46
CA ASN A 76 33.51 -8.50 2.70
C ASN A 76 34.73 -8.26 1.80
N GLY A 77 35.07 -7.00 1.50
CA GLY A 77 36.18 -6.69 0.59
C GLY A 77 35.98 -7.18 -0.86
N LEU A 78 34.75 -7.54 -1.26
CA LEU A 78 34.44 -8.02 -2.61
C LEU A 78 34.42 -6.88 -3.64
N PRO A 79 34.84 -7.14 -4.89
CA PRO A 79 34.74 -6.18 -5.98
C PRO A 79 33.27 -5.99 -6.43
N TRP A 80 33.07 -4.98 -7.26
CA TRP A 80 31.77 -4.68 -7.87
C TRP A 80 31.18 -5.93 -8.58
N PRO A 81 29.89 -6.26 -8.44
CA PRO A 81 28.78 -5.48 -7.84
C PRO A 81 28.42 -5.85 -6.38
N LEU A 82 29.12 -6.80 -5.76
CA LEU A 82 28.78 -7.38 -4.45
C LEU A 82 29.27 -6.53 -3.24
N SER A 83 29.81 -5.35 -3.49
CA SER A 83 30.22 -4.38 -2.45
C SER A 83 29.01 -3.61 -1.89
N TYR A 84 29.20 -2.40 -1.36
CA TYR A 84 28.13 -1.55 -0.82
C TYR A 84 26.96 -1.27 -1.80
N HIS A 85 27.20 -1.44 -3.11
CA HIS A 85 26.18 -1.31 -4.15
C HIS A 85 25.09 -2.39 -4.04
N LEU A 86 25.38 -3.55 -3.47
CA LEU A 86 24.47 -4.68 -3.35
C LEU A 86 23.16 -4.29 -2.65
N SER A 87 23.25 -3.55 -1.54
CA SER A 87 22.07 -3.09 -0.81
C SER A 87 21.18 -2.18 -1.66
N PHE A 88 21.78 -1.29 -2.45
CA PHE A 88 21.03 -0.41 -3.35
C PHE A 88 20.42 -1.17 -4.53
N ILE A 89 21.16 -2.12 -5.11
CA ILE A 89 20.66 -2.99 -6.19
C ILE A 89 19.44 -3.78 -5.70
N LEU A 90 19.46 -4.30 -4.48
CA LEU A 90 18.32 -5.03 -3.92
C LEU A 90 17.08 -4.15 -3.70
N VAL A 91 17.26 -2.90 -3.27
CA VAL A 91 16.15 -1.93 -3.19
C VAL A 91 15.56 -1.67 -4.57
N VAL A 92 16.40 -1.53 -5.60
CA VAL A 92 15.94 -1.37 -6.99
C VAL A 92 15.18 -2.62 -7.45
N LEU A 93 15.70 -3.82 -7.21
CA LEU A 93 15.04 -5.07 -7.59
C LEU A 93 13.68 -5.25 -6.90
N LEU A 94 13.57 -4.94 -5.61
CA LEU A 94 12.29 -4.97 -4.89
C LEU A 94 11.31 -3.93 -5.43
N SER A 95 11.80 -2.73 -5.77
CA SER A 95 10.96 -1.68 -6.35
C SER A 95 10.44 -2.08 -7.74
N LEU A 96 11.29 -2.70 -8.56
CA LEU A 96 10.89 -3.24 -9.87
C LEU A 96 9.91 -4.40 -9.74
N LEU A 97 10.11 -5.29 -8.76
CA LEU A 97 9.17 -6.36 -8.47
C LEU A 97 7.81 -5.79 -8.04
N ALA A 98 7.79 -4.80 -7.15
CA ALA A 98 6.56 -4.13 -6.74
C ALA A 98 5.86 -3.45 -7.94
N ALA A 99 6.60 -2.78 -8.81
CA ALA A 99 6.07 -2.20 -10.04
C ALA A 99 5.50 -3.26 -10.99
N LEU A 100 6.21 -4.38 -11.16
CA LEU A 100 5.73 -5.50 -11.99
C LEU A 100 4.43 -6.09 -11.43
N LEU A 101 4.37 -6.33 -10.12
CA LEU A 101 3.16 -6.81 -9.46
C LEU A 101 2.00 -5.82 -9.61
N SER A 102 2.28 -4.51 -9.54
CA SER A 102 1.29 -3.47 -9.81
C SER A 102 0.71 -3.57 -11.22
N THR A 103 1.53 -3.85 -12.24
CA THR A 103 1.02 -4.07 -13.62
C THR A 103 0.22 -5.36 -13.81
N ARG A 104 0.24 -6.27 -12.83
CA ARG A 104 -0.52 -7.54 -12.85
C ARG A 104 -1.77 -7.48 -11.98
N LEU A 105 -2.02 -6.34 -11.32
CA LEU A 105 -3.19 -6.16 -10.50
C LEU A 105 -4.42 -6.03 -11.41
N PRO A 106 -5.49 -6.83 -11.19
CA PRO A 106 -6.68 -6.78 -12.02
C PRO A 106 -7.46 -5.48 -11.76
N ASP A 107 -7.99 -4.88 -12.82
CA ASP A 107 -8.76 -3.63 -12.76
C ASP A 107 -10.01 -3.72 -11.87
N SER A 108 -10.48 -4.94 -11.58
CA SER A 108 -11.60 -5.21 -10.69
C SER A 108 -11.39 -4.69 -9.25
N ILE A 109 -10.14 -4.49 -8.81
CA ILE A 109 -9.82 -3.90 -7.50
C ILE A 109 -10.12 -2.39 -7.45
N ASN A 110 -10.18 -1.73 -8.61
CA ASN A 110 -10.54 -0.32 -8.67
C ASN A 110 -12.05 -0.11 -8.40
N CYS A 111 -12.86 -1.14 -8.60
CA CYS A 111 -14.28 -1.12 -8.29
C CYS A 111 -14.50 -1.44 -6.80
N LYS A 112 -15.34 -0.63 -6.15
CA LYS A 112 -15.80 -0.88 -4.78
C LYS A 112 -16.61 -2.18 -4.75
N ARG A 113 -16.25 -3.12 -3.88
CA ARG A 113 -17.07 -4.30 -3.60
C ARG A 113 -18.31 -3.87 -2.81
N GLU A 114 -19.44 -3.89 -3.50
CA GLU A 114 -20.76 -3.70 -2.90
C GLU A 114 -21.38 -5.07 -2.59
N GLU A 115 -22.18 -5.10 -1.53
CA GLU A 115 -22.90 -6.29 -1.12
C GLU A 115 -24.08 -6.44 -2.08
N GLU A 116 -24.10 -7.52 -2.86
CA GLU A 116 -25.27 -7.83 -3.70
C GLU A 116 -26.40 -8.21 -2.76
N ILE A 117 -27.43 -7.35 -2.68
CA ILE A 117 -28.66 -7.68 -1.95
C ILE A 117 -29.29 -8.84 -2.72
N VAL A 118 -29.07 -10.06 -2.24
CA VAL A 118 -29.81 -11.23 -2.71
C VAL A 118 -31.25 -11.04 -2.28
N LEU A 119 -32.05 -10.41 -3.14
CA LEU A 119 -33.49 -10.42 -2.99
C LEU A 119 -33.93 -11.88 -3.07
N PRO A 120 -34.63 -12.43 -2.06
CA PRO A 120 -35.09 -13.80 -2.13
C PRO A 120 -35.96 -13.98 -3.38
N GLU A 121 -35.57 -14.91 -4.26
CA GLU A 121 -36.22 -15.23 -5.55
C GLU A 121 -37.71 -15.65 -5.40
N ASP A 122 -38.17 -15.85 -4.17
CA ASP A 122 -39.51 -16.35 -3.86
C ASP A 122 -40.50 -15.25 -3.38
N THR A 123 -40.15 -13.97 -3.45
CA THR A 123 -41.03 -12.90 -2.94
C THR A 123 -42.03 -12.47 -4.00
N GLN A 124 -43.15 -13.20 -4.07
CA GLN A 124 -44.35 -12.81 -4.82
C GLN A 124 -44.84 -11.43 -4.36
N ASP A 125 -44.68 -10.41 -5.20
CA ASP A 125 -45.46 -9.16 -5.41
C ASP A 125 -46.03 -8.33 -4.23
N GLY A 126 -45.83 -8.72 -2.96
CA GLY A 126 -46.48 -8.10 -1.80
C GLY A 126 -45.56 -7.41 -0.80
N ASP A 127 -44.28 -7.78 -0.74
CA ASP A 127 -43.35 -7.37 0.34
C ASP A 127 -42.26 -6.39 -0.11
N GLN A 128 -42.28 -6.00 -1.38
CA GLN A 128 -41.23 -5.16 -2.00
C GLN A 128 -41.12 -3.77 -1.35
N GLY A 129 -42.22 -3.22 -0.82
CA GLY A 129 -42.23 -1.94 -0.10
C GLY A 129 -41.53 -1.98 1.26
N PHE A 130 -41.52 -3.12 1.94
CA PHE A 130 -40.85 -3.26 3.24
C PHE A 130 -39.31 -3.28 3.09
N TYR A 131 -38.82 -3.83 1.98
CA TYR A 131 -37.39 -3.87 1.68
C TYR A 131 -36.87 -2.55 1.11
N GLU A 132 -37.67 -1.79 0.35
CA GLU A 132 -37.32 -0.43 -0.08
C GLU A 132 -37.18 0.51 1.13
N GLU A 133 -38.12 0.46 2.08
CA GLU A 133 -38.09 1.30 3.28
C GLU A 133 -36.91 0.96 4.21
N GLY A 134 -36.60 -0.33 4.39
CA GLY A 134 -35.43 -0.77 5.16
C GLY A 134 -34.09 -0.47 4.48
N ALA A 135 -34.04 -0.45 3.14
CA ALA A 135 -32.85 -0.07 2.40
C ALA A 135 -32.60 1.45 2.46
N GLU A 136 -33.65 2.27 2.35
CA GLU A 136 -33.53 3.72 2.51
C GLU A 136 -33.01 4.11 3.90
N ASP A 137 -33.50 3.46 4.96
CA ASP A 137 -33.01 3.68 6.33
C ASP A 137 -31.54 3.28 6.50
N TYR A 138 -31.11 2.20 5.83
CA TYR A 138 -29.71 1.76 5.85
C TYR A 138 -28.79 2.76 5.12
N TYR A 139 -29.21 3.26 3.96
CA TYR A 139 -28.46 4.30 3.24
C TYR A 139 -28.46 5.64 4.00
N ALA A 140 -29.57 5.99 4.67
CA ALA A 140 -29.66 7.18 5.51
C ALA A 140 -28.71 7.10 6.72
N GLN A 141 -28.58 5.93 7.35
CA GLN A 141 -27.60 5.70 8.41
C GLN A 141 -26.16 5.72 7.91
N GLN A 142 -25.91 5.24 6.69
CA GLN A 142 -24.57 5.22 6.10
C GLN A 142 -24.11 6.60 5.57
N ALA A 143 -25.04 7.50 5.25
CA ALA A 143 -24.76 8.88 4.84
C ALA A 143 -24.49 9.85 6.01
N LEU A 144 -24.77 9.42 7.25
CA LEU A 144 -24.55 10.19 8.48
C LEU A 144 -23.17 9.94 9.14
N HIS A 145 -22.32 9.10 8.54
CA HIS A 145 -20.96 8.79 8.98
C HIS A 145 -19.93 9.17 7.92
#